data_AF-A0AAD4CZU5-F1
#
_entry.id   AF-A0AAD4CZU5-F1
#
_cell.length_a   1.000
_cell.length_b   1.000
_cell.length_c   1.000
_cell.angle_alpha   90.00
_cell.angle_beta   90.00
_cell.angle_gamma   90.00
#
_symmetry.space_group_name_H-M   'P 1'
#
loop_
_entity.id
_entity.type
_entity.pdbx_description
1 polymer ?
#
loop_
_entity_poly.entity_id
_entity_poly.type
_entity_poly.pdbx_seq_one_letter_code
_entity_poly.pdbx_strand_id
1 'polypeptide(L)' 'MAGVGTVPVKCLANGNFDLADLKAKAAKHSDRLSAFMVTYPSTFGVFEDTVSDACEIIHSNGGQ' A
#
# COMPACT_ATOMS: atom_id res chain seq x y z
N MET A 1 -7.16 18.40 -5.53
CA MET A 1 -7.46 17.05 -5.00
C MET A 1 -7.94 16.18 -6.14
N ALA A 2 -7.56 14.90 -6.18
CA ALA A 2 -7.77 14.01 -7.34
C ALA A 2 -9.16 13.32 -7.39
N GLY A 3 -10.07 13.57 -6.44
CA GLY A 3 -11.42 13.00 -6.46
C GLY A 3 -11.51 11.49 -6.13
N VAL A 4 -10.42 10.88 -5.68
CA VAL A 4 -10.37 9.46 -5.26
C VAL A 4 -10.80 9.28 -3.81
N GLY A 5 -11.41 8.13 -3.51
CA GLY A 5 -11.67 7.72 -2.12
C GLY A 5 -10.38 7.20 -1.47
N THR A 6 -10.08 7.63 -0.25
CA THR A 6 -8.88 7.22 0.49
C THR A 6 -9.16 6.03 1.40
N VAL A 7 -8.30 5.01 1.33
CA VAL A 7 -8.34 3.85 2.22
C VAL A 7 -7.02 3.80 2.99
N PRO A 8 -7.01 3.95 4.33
CA PRO A 8 -5.78 3.89 5.10
C PRO A 8 -5.27 2.44 5.15
N VAL A 9 -3.95 2.25 5.12
CA VAL A 9 -3.27 0.96 5.34
C VAL A 9 -2.49 1.05 6.64
N LYS A 10 -2.44 -0.04 7.41
CA LYS A 10 -1.74 -0.08 8.69
C LYS A 10 -0.23 -0.17 8.50
N CYS A 11 0.49 0.33 9.50
CA CYS A 11 1.90 0.07 9.70
C CYS A 11 2.09 -0.86 10.90
N LEU A 12 3.13 -1.68 10.85
CA LEU A 12 3.61 -2.48 11.96
C LEU A 12 4.36 -1.60 12.97
N ALA A 13 4.63 -2.15 14.16
CA ALA A 13 5.30 -1.42 15.25
C ALA A 13 6.73 -0.96 14.91
N ASN A 14 7.38 -1.58 13.93
CA ASN A 14 8.71 -1.21 13.43
C ASN A 14 8.68 -0.11 12.35
N GLY A 15 7.50 0.38 11.97
CA GLY A 15 7.32 1.39 10.92
C GLY A 15 7.04 0.83 9.52
N ASN A 16 7.13 -0.49 9.33
CA ASN A 16 6.92 -1.10 8.01
C ASN A 16 5.44 -1.21 7.63
N PHE A 17 5.14 -1.39 6.35
CA PHE A 17 3.79 -1.70 5.88
C PHE A 17 3.28 -3.03 6.46
N ASP A 18 2.02 -3.04 6.90
CA ASP A 18 1.30 -4.28 7.15
C ASP A 18 0.84 -4.88 5.81
N LEU A 19 1.66 -5.76 5.23
CA LEU A 19 1.36 -6.41 3.95
C LEU A 19 0.07 -7.25 3.99
N ALA A 20 -0.30 -7.80 5.15
CA ALA A 20 -1.52 -8.58 5.28
C ALA A 20 -2.76 -7.67 5.18
N ASP A 21 -2.73 -6.53 5.87
CA ASP A 21 -3.77 -5.50 5.76
C ASP A 21 -3.83 -4.90 4.35
N LEU A 22 -2.68 -4.63 3.72
CA LEU A 22 -2.58 -4.16 2.34
C LEU A 22 -3.25 -5.15 1.38
N LYS A 23 -2.88 -6.43 1.44
CA LYS A 23 -3.44 -7.48 0.58
C LYS A 23 -4.94 -7.65 0.76
N ALA A 24 -5.43 -7.63 2.00
CA ALA A 24 -6.85 -7.74 2.29
C ALA A 24 -7.65 -6.55 1.70
N LYS A 25 -7.09 -5.34 1.79
CA LYS A 25 -7.72 -4.13 1.23
C LYS A 25 -7.64 -4.09 -0.29
N ALA A 26 -6.49 -4.44 -0.87
CA ALA A 26 -6.32 -4.52 -2.32
C ALA A 26 -7.33 -5.50 -2.94
N ALA A 27 -7.48 -6.69 -2.35
CA ALA A 27 -8.47 -7.67 -2.80
C ALA A 27 -9.92 -7.19 -2.61
N LYS A 28 -10.24 -6.52 -1.50
CA LYS A 28 -11.58 -5.97 -1.25
C LYS A 28 -11.95 -4.85 -2.23
N HIS A 29 -10.96 -4.09 -2.69
CA HIS A 29 -11.16 -2.90 -3.52
C HIS A 29 -10.68 -3.09 -4.96
N SER A 30 -10.34 -4.31 -5.40
CA SER A 30 -9.72 -4.60 -6.70
C SER A 30 -10.44 -3.94 -7.88
N ASP A 31 -11.77 -4.00 -7.90
CA ASP A 31 -12.59 -3.45 -8.98
C ASP A 31 -12.54 -1.91 -9.08
N ARG A 32 -12.04 -1.24 -8.05
CA ARG A 32 -11.99 0.23 -7.91
C ARG A 32 -10.63 0.72 -7.43
N LEU A 33 -9.61 -0.14 -7.41
CA LEU A 33 -8.28 0.19 -6.93
C LEU A 33 -7.59 1.04 -8.00
N SER A 34 -7.29 2.30 -7.66
CA SER A 34 -6.66 3.23 -8.60
C SER A 34 -5.16 3.32 -8.38
N ALA A 35 -4.74 3.65 -7.17
CA ALA A 35 -3.33 3.89 -6.87
C ALA A 35 -2.97 3.55 -5.43
N PHE A 36 -1.71 3.22 -5.19
CA PHE A 36 -1.09 3.10 -3.88
C PHE A 36 -0.04 4.20 -3.68
N MET A 37 -0.26 5.05 -2.70
CA MET A 37 0.66 6.13 -2.38
C MET A 37 1.62 5.66 -1.30
N VAL A 38 2.90 5.57 -1.65
CA VAL A 38 3.98 5.20 -0.76
C VAL A 38 5.04 6.30 -0.69
N THR A 39 5.64 6.47 0.49
CA THR A 39 6.84 7.30 0.66
C THR A 39 8.02 6.38 0.91
N TYR A 40 9.07 6.51 0.12
CA TYR A 40 10.27 5.69 0.24
C TYR A 40 11.52 6.58 0.13
N PRO A 41 12.43 6.61 1.14
CA PRO A 41 12.33 5.90 2.43
C PRO A 41 11.10 6.33 3.23
N SER A 42 10.67 5.49 4.18
CA SER A 42 9.43 5.74 4.91
C SER A 42 9.49 7.03 5.73
N THR A 43 8.35 7.53 6.18
CA THR A 43 8.28 8.71 7.06
C THR A 43 8.94 8.49 8.43
N PHE A 44 9.26 7.24 8.78
CA PHE A 44 10.05 6.86 9.94
C PHE A 44 11.57 6.89 9.68
N GLY A 45 12.00 7.20 8.44
CA GLY A 45 13.41 7.20 8.05
C GLY A 45 13.98 5.80 7.84
N VAL A 46 13.13 4.79 7.62
CA VAL A 46 13.52 3.38 7.46
C VAL A 46 13.41 2.96 5.99
N PHE A 47 14.39 2.20 5.50
CA PHE A 47 14.32 1.50 4.23
C PHE A 47 13.67 0.14 4.45
N GLU A 48 12.52 -0.08 3.81
CA GLU A 48 11.76 -1.30 3.94
C GLU A 48 12.11 -2.28 2.81
N ASP A 49 12.49 -3.51 3.16
CA ASP A 49 12.76 -4.57 2.18
C ASP A 49 11.48 -5.03 1.44
N THR A 50 10.30 -4.72 2.00
CA THR A 50 8.99 -5.17 1.54
C THR A 50 8.29 -4.20 0.59
N VAL A 51 8.91 -3.08 0.22
CA VAL A 51 8.29 -2.09 -0.67
C VAL A 51 7.97 -2.68 -2.05
N SER A 52 8.84 -3.56 -2.56
CA SER A 52 8.63 -4.26 -3.83
C SER A 52 7.42 -5.19 -3.77
N ASP A 53 7.27 -5.93 -2.68
CA ASP A 53 6.12 -6.82 -2.46
C ASP A 53 4.81 -6.03 -2.40
N ALA A 54 4.83 -4.84 -1.76
CA ALA A 54 3.68 -3.95 -1.72
C ALA A 54 3.27 -3.48 -3.14
N CYS A 55 4.23 -3.08 -3.97
CA CYS A 55 3.98 -2.71 -5.36
C CYS A 55 3.41 -3.89 -6.17
N GLU A 56 3.95 -5.10 -5.99
CA GLU A 56 3.47 -6.29 -6.69
C GLU A 56 2.02 -6.64 -6.31
N ILE A 57 1.66 -6.53 -5.03
CA ILE A 57 0.28 -6.70 -4.57
C ILE A 57 -0.65 -5.72 -5.28
N ILE A 58 -0.28 -4.45 -5.38
CA ILE A 58 -1.12 -3.42 -6.00
C ILE A 58 -1.26 -3.64 -7.51
N HIS A 59 -0.16 -3.89 -8.20
CA HIS A 59 -0.18 -4.20 -9.64
C HIS A 59 -1.00 -5.45 -9.95
N SER A 60 -0.90 -6.50 -9.12
CA SER A 60 -1.68 -7.73 -9.26
C SER A 60 -3.19 -7.52 -9.10
N ASN A 61 -3.60 -6.43 -8.44
CA ASN A 61 -5.00 -6.04 -8.27
C ASN A 61 -5.43 -4.89 -9.22
N GLY A 62 -4.63 -4.58 -10.25
CA GLY A 62 -4.97 -3.61 -11.30
C GLY A 62 -4.73 -2.14 -10.94
N GLY A 63 -4.13 -1.86 -9.78
CA GLY A 63 -3.75 -0.51 -9.37
C GLY A 63 -2.42 -0.03 -9.96
N GLN A 64 -2.10 1.24 -9.73
CA GLN A 64 -0.79 1.87 -9.97
C GLN A 64 -0.07 2.27 -8.69
#